data_AF-A0A7J6L5H7-F1
#
_entry.id   AF-A0A7J6L5H7-F1
#
_cell.length_a   1.000
_cell.length_b   1.000
_cell.length_c   1.000
_cell.angle_alpha   90.00
_cell.angle_beta   90.00
_cell.angle_gamma   90.00
#
_symmetry.space_group_name_H-M   'P 1'
#
loop_
_entity.id
_entity.type
_entity.pdbx_description
1 polymer ?
#
loop_
_entity_poly.entity_id
_entity_poly.type
_entity_poly.pdbx_seq_one_letter_code
_entity_poly.pdbx_strand_id
1 'polypeptide(L)'
;MGGFADTVGLDLRDFQIDNVLRDPTSDSCWKMWLETAERNIGILREGFHGVWPDSEIRNWKQFHEVLESRSNPGGKEKQRVVDGLKGSRVFPYPLEFLCEEDMTSPAPTSISLMPKEIFT
;
A
#
# COMPACT_ATOMS: atom_id res chain seq x y z
N MET A 1 -6.33 23.11 36.70
CA MET A 1 -7.46 22.71 35.84
C MET A 1 -6.91 21.80 34.76
N GLY A 2 -6.86 20.49 35.04
CA GLY A 2 -6.47 19.46 34.06
C GLY A 2 -7.70 19.07 33.26
N GLY A 3 -7.58 19.06 31.94
CA GLY A 3 -8.68 18.76 31.03
C GLY A 3 -9.06 17.28 31.08
N PHE A 4 -10.34 16.99 30.80
CA PHE A 4 -10.94 15.65 30.70
C PHE A 4 -10.19 14.67 29.76
N ALA A 5 -9.25 15.16 28.95
CA ALA A 5 -8.43 14.34 28.06
C ALA A 5 -7.36 13.52 28.81
N ASP A 6 -6.96 13.89 30.03
CA ASP A 6 -5.89 13.18 30.77
C ASP A 6 -6.39 11.92 31.50
N THR A 7 -7.71 11.67 31.56
CA THR A 7 -8.30 10.59 32.37
C THR A 7 -8.67 9.33 31.58
N VAL A 8 -8.63 9.40 30.26
CA VAL A 8 -8.83 8.28 29.35
C VAL A 8 -7.67 8.37 28.39
N GLY A 9 -6.78 7.38 28.33
CA GLY A 9 -5.55 7.39 27.52
C GLY A 9 -5.78 7.39 26.00
N LEU A 10 -6.76 8.15 25.53
CA LEU A 10 -7.04 8.42 24.13
C LEU A 10 -5.97 9.40 23.65
N ASP A 11 -5.11 8.93 22.75
CA ASP A 11 -4.20 9.79 22.02
C ASP A 11 -5.03 10.89 21.36
N LEU A 12 -4.64 12.16 21.53
CA LEU A 12 -5.31 13.31 20.89
C LEU A 12 -5.46 13.10 19.37
N ARG A 13 -4.57 12.29 18.76
CA ARG A 13 -4.65 11.89 17.36
C ARG A 13 -5.82 10.95 17.06
N ASP A 14 -6.16 10.04 17.95
CA ASP A 14 -7.28 9.12 17.78
C ASP A 14 -8.61 9.89 17.84
N PHE A 15 -8.72 10.84 18.79
CA PHE A 15 -9.89 11.72 18.88
C PHE A 15 -10.07 12.62 17.64
N GLN A 16 -8.97 13.07 17.02
CA GLN A 16 -9.03 13.84 15.77
C GLN A 16 -9.50 12.97 14.60
N ILE A 17 -9.03 11.73 14.49
CA ILE A 17 -9.47 10.79 13.45
C ILE A 17 -10.96 10.49 13.61
N ASP A 18 -11.42 10.20 14.83
CA ASP A 18 -12.84 9.90 15.09
C ASP A 18 -13.77 11.03 14.67
N ASN A 19 -13.36 12.29 14.86
CA ASN A 19 -14.15 13.44 14.43
C ASN A 19 -14.17 13.60 12.91
N VAL A 20 -13.05 13.34 12.22
CA VAL A 20 -12.97 13.39 10.76
C VAL A 20 -13.83 12.28 10.13
N LEU A 21 -13.86 11.09 10.73
CA LEU A 21 -14.64 9.95 10.23
C LEU A 21 -16.15 10.08 10.41
N ARG A 22 -16.65 11.08 11.17
CA ARG A 22 -18.09 11.32 11.33
C ARG A 22 -18.78 11.81 10.06
N ASP A 23 -18.04 12.46 9.16
CA ASP A 23 -18.52 12.85 7.84
C ASP A 23 -17.60 12.24 6.76
N PRO A 24 -17.94 11.05 6.24
CA PRO A 24 -17.11 10.35 5.25
C PRO A 24 -17.10 11.03 3.87
N THR A 25 -17.98 12.02 3.65
CA THR A 25 -18.08 12.76 2.39
C THR A 25 -17.38 14.12 2.42
N SER A 26 -16.93 14.55 3.60
CA SER A 26 -16.21 15.81 3.77
C SER A 26 -14.84 15.81 3.10
N ASP A 27 -14.42 16.98 2.66
CA ASP A 27 -13.07 17.20 2.12
C ASP A 27 -11.98 16.85 3.14
N SER A 28 -12.22 17.05 4.44
CA SER A 28 -11.28 16.70 5.51
C SER A 28 -11.11 15.19 5.65
N CYS A 29 -12.20 14.42 5.55
CA CYS A 29 -12.13 12.96 5.53
C CYS A 29 -11.43 12.46 4.27
N TRP A 30 -11.76 13.01 3.10
CA TRP A 30 -11.11 12.66 1.85
C TRP A 30 -9.61 12.97 1.87
N LYS A 31 -9.22 14.14 2.38
CA LYS A 31 -7.81 14.53 2.52
C LYS A 31 -7.06 13.60 3.47
N MET A 32 -7.61 13.33 4.66
CA MET A 32 -7.01 12.40 5.62
C MET A 32 -6.85 11.00 5.01
N TRP A 33 -7.84 10.56 4.24
CA TRP A 33 -7.81 9.29 3.53
C TRP A 33 -6.65 9.21 2.54
N LEU A 34 -6.54 10.20 1.65
CA LEU A 34 -5.48 10.28 0.65
C LEU A 34 -4.09 10.39 1.29
N GLU A 35 -3.90 11.31 2.23
CA GLU A 35 -2.60 11.53 2.88
C GLU A 35 -2.12 10.28 3.64
N THR A 36 -3.03 9.57 4.31
CA THR A 36 -2.66 8.31 4.99
C THR A 36 -2.19 7.27 3.99
N ALA A 37 -2.90 7.16 2.86
CA ALA A 37 -2.66 6.16 1.85
C ALA A 37 -1.38 6.44 1.04
N GLU A 38 -1.12 7.70 0.70
CA GLU A 38 0.13 8.16 0.06
C GLU A 38 1.33 7.93 0.99
N ARG A 39 1.21 8.25 2.28
CA ARG A 39 2.28 8.02 3.26
C ARG A 39 2.61 6.53 3.38
N ASN A 40 1.59 5.68 3.43
CA ASN A 40 1.78 4.24 3.52
C ASN A 40 2.47 3.69 2.24
N ILE A 41 2.12 4.18 1.04
CA ILE A 41 2.84 3.83 -0.20
C ILE A 41 4.32 4.20 -0.09
N GLY A 42 4.65 5.41 0.34
CA GLY A 42 6.05 5.84 0.48
C GLY A 42 6.85 4.89 1.38
N ILE A 43 6.30 4.57 2.54
CA ILE A 43 6.91 3.63 3.50
C ILE A 43 7.07 2.23 2.88
N LEU A 44 6.07 1.74 2.15
CA LEU A 44 6.12 0.43 1.51
C LEU A 44 7.16 0.39 0.37
N ARG A 45 7.21 1.43 -0.46
CA ARG A 45 8.17 1.56 -1.57
C ARG A 45 9.61 1.58 -1.06
N GLU A 46 9.88 2.41 -0.06
CA GLU A 46 11.21 2.53 0.56
C GLU A 46 11.58 1.26 1.33
N GLY A 47 10.64 0.71 2.10
CA GLY A 47 10.89 -0.36 3.05
C GLY A 47 10.94 -1.78 2.47
N PHE A 48 10.21 -2.02 1.38
CA PHE A 48 10.17 -3.32 0.70
C PHE A 48 10.95 -3.33 -0.63
N HIS A 49 11.69 -2.26 -0.93
CA HIS A 49 12.58 -2.16 -2.09
C HIS A 49 11.91 -2.62 -3.39
N GLY A 50 10.71 -2.10 -3.68
CA GLY A 50 10.04 -2.29 -4.96
C GLY A 50 9.38 -3.66 -5.22
N VAL A 51 9.26 -4.55 -4.24
CA VAL A 51 8.39 -5.75 -4.34
C VAL A 51 6.97 -5.44 -3.90
N TRP A 52 6.40 -4.38 -4.47
CA TRP A 52 5.00 -4.00 -4.36
C TRP A 52 4.54 -3.64 -5.78
N PRO A 53 3.31 -3.98 -6.18
CA PRO A 53 2.77 -3.53 -7.46
C PRO A 53 2.92 -2.01 -7.56
N ASP A 54 3.70 -1.54 -8.52
CA ASP A 54 4.07 -0.12 -8.65
C ASP A 54 3.79 0.34 -10.08
N SER A 55 3.15 1.49 -10.23
CA SER A 55 2.92 2.10 -11.54
C SER A 55 4.23 2.45 -12.27
N GLU A 56 5.37 2.53 -11.57
CA GLU A 56 6.68 2.71 -12.19
C GLU A 56 7.24 1.42 -12.83
N ILE A 57 6.66 0.26 -12.50
CA ILE A 57 7.04 -1.05 -13.04
C ILE A 57 6.00 -1.47 -14.08
N ARG A 58 6.27 -1.17 -15.35
CA ARG A 58 5.31 -1.33 -16.45
C ARG A 58 5.45 -2.65 -17.21
N ASN A 59 6.54 -3.40 -17.00
CA ASN A 59 6.80 -4.69 -17.64
C ASN A 59 7.62 -5.66 -16.75
N TRP A 60 7.69 -6.94 -17.14
CA TRP A 60 8.38 -7.99 -16.39
C TRP A 60 9.88 -7.76 -16.27
N LYS A 61 10.50 -7.17 -17.31
CA LYS A 61 11.92 -6.86 -17.29
C LYS A 61 12.25 -5.90 -16.15
N GLN A 62 11.52 -4.79 -16.04
CA GLN A 62 11.67 -3.83 -14.94
C GLN A 62 11.40 -4.46 -13.58
N PHE A 63 10.38 -5.32 -13.48
CA PHE A 63 10.09 -6.04 -12.25
C PHE A 63 11.26 -6.92 -11.78
N HIS A 64 11.89 -7.63 -12.72
CA HIS A 64 13.07 -8.45 -12.43
C HIS A 64 14.28 -7.61 -12.05
N GLU A 65 14.55 -6.50 -12.73
CA GLU A 65 15.65 -5.57 -12.38
C GLU A 65 15.51 -5.07 -10.93
N VAL A 66 14.29 -4.67 -10.54
CA VAL A 66 13.99 -4.24 -9.17
C VAL A 66 14.23 -5.39 -8.18
N LEU A 67 13.73 -6.59 -8.49
CA LEU A 67 13.87 -7.77 -7.64
C LEU A 67 15.34 -8.17 -7.44
N GLU A 68 16.17 -8.08 -8.48
CA GLU A 68 17.60 -8.42 -8.44
C GLU A 68 18.43 -7.37 -7.70
N SER A 69 18.06 -6.09 -7.81
CA SER A 69 18.73 -4.99 -7.10
C SER A 69 18.50 -5.00 -5.58
N ARG A 70 17.59 -5.84 -5.10
CA ARG A 70 17.19 -5.91 -3.71
C ARG A 70 18.31 -6.41 -2.80
N SER A 71 18.65 -5.59 -1.81
CA SER A 71 19.24 -6.08 -0.57
C SER A 71 18.13 -6.62 0.32
N ASN A 72 18.27 -7.81 0.91
CA ASN A 72 17.27 -8.34 1.84
C ASN A 72 17.28 -7.51 3.13
N PRO A 73 16.25 -6.68 3.42
CA PRO A 73 16.21 -5.97 4.68
C PRO A 73 16.08 -7.01 5.80
N GLY A 74 16.92 -6.88 6.82
CA GLY A 74 16.87 -7.77 7.98
C GLY A 74 15.53 -7.69 8.70
N GLY A 75 15.20 -8.68 9.54
CA GLY A 75 13.89 -8.72 10.23
C GLY A 75 13.55 -7.45 11.02
N LYS A 76 14.55 -6.76 11.57
CA LYS A 76 14.36 -5.49 12.31
C LYS A 76 13.94 -4.32 11.41
N GLU A 77 14.44 -4.29 10.18
CA GLU A 77 14.13 -3.23 9.22
C GLU A 77 12.70 -3.41 8.68
N LYS A 78 12.32 -4.65 8.36
CA LYS A 78 10.93 -4.99 8.02
C LYS A 78 9.94 -4.61 9.11
N GLN A 79 10.30 -4.86 10.38
CA GLN A 79 9.43 -4.49 11.50
C GLN A 79 9.25 -2.97 11.59
N ARG A 80 10.31 -2.17 11.40
CA ARG A 80 10.20 -0.71 11.39
C ARG A 80 9.31 -0.17 10.29
N VAL A 81 9.36 -0.80 9.11
CA VAL A 81 8.49 -0.45 7.97
C VAL A 81 7.03 -0.69 8.37
N VAL A 82 6.72 -1.85 8.96
CA VAL A 82 5.37 -2.20 9.41
C VAL A 82 4.89 -1.27 10.54
N ASP A 83 5.73 -1.00 11.53
CA ASP A 83 5.42 -0.09 12.65
C ASP A 83 5.19 1.34 12.16
N GLY A 84 5.79 1.70 11.02
CA GLY A 84 5.62 3.00 10.38
C GLY A 84 4.25 3.18 9.72
N LEU A 85 3.52 2.10 9.39
CA LEU A 85 2.24 2.17 8.68
C LEU A 85 1.11 2.65 9.59
N LYS A 86 0.15 3.39 9.01
CA LYS A 86 -1.10 3.76 9.68
C LYS A 86 -2.26 3.01 9.04
N GLY A 87 -2.68 1.92 9.68
CA GLY A 87 -3.63 0.98 9.10
C GLY A 87 -3.08 0.33 7.82
N SER A 88 -3.98 -0.19 6.98
CA SER A 88 -3.64 -0.94 5.76
C SER A 88 -3.95 -0.20 4.46
N ARG A 89 -4.30 1.09 4.53
CA ARG A 89 -4.71 1.88 3.36
C ARG A 89 -3.53 2.16 2.43
N VAL A 90 -3.75 1.99 1.13
CA VAL A 90 -2.76 2.22 0.07
C VAL A 90 -3.47 2.89 -1.10
N PHE A 91 -2.97 4.04 -1.57
CA PHE A 91 -3.51 4.81 -2.70
C PHE A 91 -2.41 5.74 -3.25
N PRO A 92 -2.30 5.91 -4.59
CA PRO A 92 -3.14 5.33 -5.64
C PRO A 92 -2.96 3.82 -5.82
N TYR A 93 -4.02 3.13 -6.24
CA TYR A 93 -3.89 1.76 -6.71
C TYR A 93 -3.02 1.76 -7.97
N PRO A 94 -2.05 0.85 -8.10
CA PRO A 94 -1.03 0.89 -9.14
C PRO A 94 -1.59 0.36 -10.47
N LEU A 95 -2.47 1.14 -11.11
CA LEU A 95 -3.17 0.76 -12.33
C LEU A 95 -2.25 0.57 -13.55
N GLU A 96 -1.05 1.14 -13.51
CA GLU A 96 -0.05 1.01 -14.57
C GLU A 96 0.96 -0.12 -14.32
N PHE A 97 0.81 -0.86 -13.22
CA PHE A 97 1.67 -2.00 -12.94
C PHE A 97 1.51 -3.07 -14.03
N LEU A 98 2.63 -3.44 -14.66
CA LEU A 98 2.69 -4.41 -15.76
C LEU A 98 1.77 -4.06 -16.94
N CYS A 99 1.42 -2.78 -17.15
CA CYS A 99 0.46 -2.40 -18.19
C CYS A 99 0.96 -2.62 -19.63
N GLU A 100 2.26 -2.89 -19.82
CA GLU A 100 2.86 -3.22 -21.12
C GLU A 100 2.87 -4.75 -21.38
N GLU A 101 2.45 -5.57 -20.42
CA GLU A 101 2.41 -7.03 -20.53
C GLU A 101 1.01 -7.55 -20.90
N ASP A 102 0.94 -8.59 -21.74
CA ASP A 102 -0.30 -9.32 -21.96
C ASP A 102 -0.54 -10.32 -20.81
N MET A 103 -1.29 -9.87 -19.81
CA MET A 103 -1.67 -10.69 -18.66
C MET A 103 -2.69 -11.79 -18.99
N THR A 104 -3.25 -11.81 -20.20
CA THR A 104 -4.26 -12.81 -20.63
C THR A 104 -3.64 -14.05 -21.28
N SER A 105 -2.35 -13.98 -21.61
CA SER A 105 -1.61 -15.03 -22.32
C SER A 105 -0.31 -15.37 -21.57
N PRO A 106 -0.39 -15.99 -20.37
CA PRO A 106 0.81 -16.37 -19.63
C PRO A 106 1.68 -17.31 -20.47
N ALA A 107 3.01 -17.22 -20.28
CA ALA A 107 3.97 -18.14 -20.87
C ALA A 107 3.51 -19.61 -20.71
N PRO A 108 3.79 -20.50 -21.68
CA PRO A 108 3.21 -21.84 -21.74
C PRO A 108 3.59 -22.61 -20.47
N THR A 109 2.64 -22.64 -19.56
CA THR A 109 2.63 -23.34 -18.28
C THR A 109 1.33 -24.14 -18.25
N SER A 110 1.18 -25.08 -17.31
CA SER A 110 -0.06 -25.85 -17.15
C SER A 110 -1.31 -24.97 -16.99
N ILE A 111 -1.14 -23.69 -16.63
CA ILE A 111 -2.18 -22.68 -16.49
C ILE A 111 -2.78 -22.27 -17.85
N SER A 112 -2.02 -22.33 -18.96
CA SER A 112 -2.56 -21.96 -20.29
C SER A 112 -3.62 -22.95 -20.81
N LEU A 113 -3.80 -24.08 -20.14
CA LEU A 113 -4.84 -25.08 -20.42
C LEU A 113 -6.12 -24.85 -19.60
N MET A 114 -6.11 -23.90 -18.68
CA MET A 114 -7.29 -23.61 -17.85
C MET A 114 -8.31 -22.76 -18.63
N PRO A 115 -9.63 -23.05 -18.49
CA PRO A 115 -10.67 -22.21 -19.08
C PRO A 115 -10.60 -20.79 -18.53
N LYS A 116 -10.86 -19.76 -19.35
CA LYS A 116 -10.76 -18.36 -18.91
C LYS A 116 -11.78 -18.01 -17.81
N GLU A 117 -12.88 -18.76 -17.75
CA GLU A 117 -13.98 -18.61 -16.80
C GLU A 117 -13.57 -18.84 -15.35
N ILE A 118 -12.40 -19.44 -15.08
CA ILE A 118 -11.92 -19.55 -13.69
C ILE A 118 -11.36 -18.22 -13.15
N PHE A 119 -11.13 -17.24 -14.03
CA PHE A 119 -10.50 -15.96 -13.70
C PHE A 119 -11.48 -14.76 -13.72
N THR A 120 -12.78 -15.01 -13.95
CA THR A 120 -13.85 -13.99 -14.04
C THR A 120 -15.04 -14.42 -13.20
#